data_AF-A0A8J8J1I2-F1
#
_entry.id   AF-A0A8J8J1I2-F1
#
_cell.length_a   1.000
_cell.length_b   1.000
_cell.length_c   1.000
_cell.angle_alpha   90.00
_cell.angle_beta   90.00
_cell.angle_gamma   90.00
#
_symmetry.space_group_name_H-M   'P 1'
#
loop_
_entity.id
_entity.type
_entity.pdbx_description
1 polymer ?
#
loop_
_entity_poly.entity_id
_entity_poly.type
_entity_poly.pdbx_seq_one_letter_code
_entity_poly.pdbx_strand_id
1 'polypeptide(L)'
;MKVLIYNVDGLTIPVEVEPGLPFTFHCSIEECGKEIVIEGVVKTVNEDEFNRVLENTIAENSDFERIRGITARNLIFEGTVNGKEVRLPVESLDDFAKRFMEEILVLR
;
A
#
# COMPACT_ATOMS: atom_id res chain seq x y z
N MET A 1 -8.13 -9.04 -6.58
CA MET A 1 -8.68 -8.00 -5.68
C MET A 1 -7.95 -6.69 -5.90
N LYS A 2 -8.62 -5.55 -5.70
CA LYS A 2 -8.00 -4.22 -5.82
C LYS A 2 -7.44 -3.79 -4.47
N VAL A 3 -6.21 -3.30 -4.47
CA VAL A 3 -5.50 -2.86 -3.27
C VAL A 3 -4.80 -1.52 -3.51
N LEU A 4 -4.49 -0.82 -2.43
CA LEU A 4 -3.61 0.35 -2.40
C LEU A 4 -2.27 -0.08 -1.80
N ILE A 5 -1.18 0.11 -2.53
CA ILE A 5 0.19 -0.02 -2.00
C ILE A 5 0.69 1.38 -1.67
N TYR A 6 1.06 1.60 -0.41
CA TYR A 6 1.49 2.92 0.05
C TYR A 6 3.01 3.10 -0.07
N ASN A 7 3.44 4.34 -0.32
CA ASN A 7 4.84 4.75 -0.45
C ASN A 7 5.63 4.02 -1.55
N VAL A 8 4.96 3.66 -2.65
CA VAL A 8 5.61 3.20 -3.89
C VAL A 8 6.31 4.39 -4.52
N ASP A 9 7.61 4.50 -4.26
CA ASP A 9 8.42 5.67 -4.64
C ASP A 9 7.76 6.98 -4.14
N GLY A 10 7.19 7.01 -2.94
CA GLY A 10 6.50 8.20 -2.42
C GLY A 10 5.06 8.42 -2.93
N LEU A 11 4.50 7.50 -3.73
CA LEU A 11 3.11 7.54 -4.16
C LEU A 11 2.26 6.44 -3.51
N THR A 12 0.95 6.62 -3.49
CA THR A 12 -0.02 5.54 -3.25
C THR A 12 -0.47 5.01 -4.60
N ILE A 13 -0.23 3.73 -4.87
CA ILE A 13 -0.52 3.13 -6.18
C ILE A 13 -1.64 2.09 -6.04
N PRO A 14 -2.77 2.27 -6.73
CA PRO A 14 -3.80 1.24 -6.82
C PRO A 14 -3.40 0.15 -7.82
N VAL A 15 -3.49 -1.10 -7.41
CA VAL A 15 -3.20 -2.26 -8.29
C VAL A 15 -4.23 -3.36 -8.10
N GLU A 16 -4.35 -4.23 -9.11
CA GLU A 16 -5.13 -5.47 -9.02
C GLU A 16 -4.20 -6.67 -8.85
N VAL A 17 -4.43 -7.45 -7.80
CA VAL A 17 -3.56 -8.55 -7.37
C VAL A 17 -4.35 -9.76 -6.88
N GLU A 18 -3.72 -10.93 -6.89
CA GLU A 18 -4.17 -12.10 -6.14
C GLU A 18 -3.19 -12.35 -4.99
N PRO A 19 -3.60 -12.21 -3.71
CA PRO A 19 -2.69 -12.39 -2.58
C PRO A 19 -2.01 -13.75 -2.60
N GLY A 20 -0.71 -13.77 -2.35
CA GLY A 20 0.14 -14.96 -2.40
C GLY A 20 0.67 -15.30 -3.78
N LEU A 21 0.18 -14.67 -4.86
CA LEU A 21 0.73 -14.84 -6.21
C LEU A 21 1.63 -13.66 -6.61
N PRO A 22 2.72 -13.93 -7.34
CA PRO A 22 3.56 -12.87 -7.87
C PRO A 22 2.82 -12.09 -8.96
N PHE A 23 3.09 -10.79 -9.04
CA PHE A 23 2.58 -9.91 -10.08
C PHE A 23 3.64 -8.89 -10.51
N THR A 24 3.45 -8.34 -11.70
CA THR A 24 4.18 -7.18 -12.20
C THR A 24 3.18 -6.11 -12.56
N PHE A 25 3.48 -4.87 -12.17
CA PHE A 25 2.69 -3.69 -12.53
C PHE A 25 3.62 -2.61 -13.05
N HIS A 26 3.19 -1.95 -14.12
CA HIS A 26 3.90 -0.84 -14.75
C HIS A 26 2.98 0.36 -14.81
N CYS A 27 3.47 1.52 -14.35
CA CYS A 27 2.82 2.81 -14.54
C CYS A 27 3.78 3.73 -15.27
N SER A 28 3.30 4.29 -16.37
CA SER A 28 4.09 5.20 -17.19
C SER A 28 4.22 6.59 -16.55
N ILE A 29 5.20 7.37 -17.03
CA ILE A 29 5.34 8.79 -16.67
C ILE A 29 4.06 9.60 -16.93
N GLU A 30 3.29 9.26 -17.95
CA GLU A 30 2.06 9.97 -18.33
C GLU A 30 0.93 9.74 -17.31
N GLU A 31 0.89 8.56 -16.70
CA GLU A 31 -0.15 8.16 -15.75
C GLU A 31 0.22 8.52 -14.31
N CYS A 32 1.48 8.29 -13.91
CA CYS A 32 1.93 8.46 -12.53
C CYS A 32 2.81 9.71 -12.30
N GLY A 33 3.10 10.48 -13.35
CA GLY A 33 4.07 11.59 -13.31
C GLY A 33 5.53 11.14 -13.24
N LYS A 34 5.77 9.83 -13.22
CA LYS A 34 7.08 9.15 -13.25
C LYS A 34 6.92 7.67 -13.59
N GLU A 35 8.01 7.07 -14.04
CA GLU A 35 8.08 5.65 -14.35
C GLU A 35 8.09 4.81 -13.07
N ILE A 36 7.16 3.85 -12.95
CA ILE A 36 7.06 2.93 -11.82
C ILE A 36 6.92 1.51 -12.36
N VAL A 37 7.82 0.63 -11.91
CA VAL A 37 7.76 -0.81 -12.09
C VAL A 37 7.70 -1.47 -10.72
N ILE A 38 6.64 -2.23 -10.46
CA ILE A 38 6.44 -3.01 -9.24
C ILE A 38 6.52 -4.48 -9.60
N GLU A 39 7.34 -5.24 -8.90
CA GLU A 39 7.44 -6.69 -9.05
C GLU A 39 7.47 -7.34 -7.69
N GLY A 40 6.54 -8.24 -7.39
CA GLY A 40 6.51 -8.89 -6.10
C GLY A 40 5.19 -9.56 -5.79
N VAL A 41 4.88 -9.68 -4.50
CA VAL A 41 3.69 -10.37 -4.02
C VAL A 41 3.05 -9.59 -2.88
N VAL A 42 1.72 -9.55 -2.86
CA VAL A 42 0.96 -9.11 -1.69
C VAL A 42 0.73 -10.33 -0.80
N LYS A 43 1.17 -10.28 0.45
CA LYS A 43 1.08 -11.38 1.42
C LYS A 43 0.16 -11.01 2.57
N THR A 44 -0.51 -12.03 3.11
CA THR A 44 -1.20 -11.91 4.39
C THR A 44 -0.21 -12.09 5.54
N VAL A 45 -0.23 -11.17 6.49
CA VAL A 45 0.64 -11.16 7.67
C VAL A 45 -0.19 -10.92 8.94
N ASN A 46 0.44 -11.14 10.10
CA ASN A 46 -0.16 -10.74 11.36
C ASN A 46 -0.04 -9.23 11.60
N GLU A 47 -0.81 -8.73 12.57
CA GLU A 47 -0.87 -7.30 12.87
C GLU A 47 0.47 -6.73 13.34
N ASP A 48 1.27 -7.48 14.12
CA ASP A 48 2.58 -7.04 14.58
C ASP A 48 3.56 -6.77 13.43
N GLU A 49 3.56 -7.67 12.44
CA GLU A 49 4.38 -7.53 11.24
C GLU A 49 3.90 -6.36 10.37
N PHE A 50 2.59 -6.22 10.18
CA PHE A 50 2.01 -5.07 9.50
C PHE A 50 2.42 -3.76 10.18
N ASN A 51 2.31 -3.67 11.51
CA ASN A 51 2.63 -2.48 12.28
C ASN A 51 4.10 -2.07 12.14
N ARG A 52 5.02 -3.03 12.07
CA ARG A 52 6.44 -2.73 11.80
C ARG A 52 6.65 -2.13 10.42
N VAL A 53 6.02 -2.70 9.40
CA VAL A 53 6.12 -2.20 8.02
C VAL A 53 5.50 -0.80 7.90
N LEU A 54 4.36 -0.59 8.55
CA LEU A 54 3.66 0.69 8.63
C LEU A 54 4.53 1.78 9.24
N GLU A 55 5.06 1.56 10.44
CA GLU A 55 5.86 2.59 11.14
C GLU A 55 7.20 2.84 10.43
N ASN A 56 7.81 1.81 9.81
CA ASN A 56 8.98 2.02 8.95
C ASN A 56 8.66 2.92 7.76
N THR A 57 7.52 2.69 7.10
CA THR A 57 7.07 3.50 5.96
C THR A 57 6.86 4.97 6.35
N ILE A 58 6.26 5.21 7.52
CA ILE A 58 6.03 6.57 8.02
C ILE A 58 7.34 7.23 8.45
N ALA A 59 8.27 6.47 9.05
CA ALA A 59 9.59 6.97 9.43
C ALA A 59 10.43 7.36 8.20
N GLU A 60 10.30 6.63 7.08
CA GLU A 60 10.94 6.96 5.81
C GLU A 60 10.28 8.15 5.11
N ASN A 61 8.95 8.27 5.22
CA ASN A 61 8.20 9.37 4.61
C ASN A 61 6.99 9.77 5.47
N SER A 62 7.11 10.92 6.14
CA SER A 62 6.08 11.45 7.04
C SER A 62 4.78 11.85 6.35
N ASP A 63 4.76 12.04 5.03
CA ASP A 63 3.53 12.36 4.30
C ASP A 63 2.49 11.22 4.43
N PHE A 64 2.94 10.03 4.79
CA PHE A 64 2.11 8.86 5.04
C PHE A 64 1.60 8.74 6.48
N GLU A 65 1.74 9.73 7.37
CA GLU A 65 1.22 9.62 8.75
C GLU A 65 -0.27 9.23 8.86
N ARG A 66 -1.08 9.64 7.87
CA ARG A 66 -2.52 9.32 7.81
C ARG A 66 -2.81 7.82 7.72
N ILE A 67 -1.88 7.01 7.19
CA ILE A 67 -2.10 5.56 7.08
C ILE A 67 -2.01 4.83 8.42
N ARG A 68 -1.66 5.51 9.52
CA ARG A 68 -1.89 4.97 10.89
C ARG A 68 -3.36 4.65 11.15
N GLY A 69 -4.28 5.32 10.45
CA GLY A 69 -5.72 5.07 10.55
C GLY A 69 -6.16 3.73 9.98
N ILE A 70 -5.33 3.00 9.23
CA ILE A 70 -5.69 1.69 8.67
C ILE A 70 -6.07 0.74 9.80
N THR A 71 -7.27 0.17 9.69
CA THR A 71 -7.82 -0.80 10.66
C THR A 71 -7.63 -2.25 10.21
N ALA A 72 -7.65 -2.51 8.89
CA ALA A 72 -7.39 -3.82 8.32
C ALA A 72 -5.88 -4.06 8.15
N ARG A 73 -5.23 -4.49 9.23
CA ARG A 73 -3.76 -4.57 9.36
C ARG A 73 -3.22 -5.98 9.09
N ASN A 74 -3.45 -6.48 7.89
CA ASN A 74 -3.15 -7.88 7.55
C ASN A 74 -2.51 -8.09 6.18
N LEU A 75 -2.25 -7.04 5.39
CA LEU A 75 -1.65 -7.15 4.06
C LEU A 75 -0.38 -6.30 3.93
N ILE A 76 0.66 -6.89 3.37
CA ILE A 76 1.88 -6.15 2.97
C ILE A 76 2.29 -6.55 1.56
N PHE A 77 2.99 -5.66 0.89
CA PHE A 77 3.73 -5.95 -0.33
C PHE A 77 5.18 -6.28 0.04
N GLU A 78 5.73 -7.30 -0.61
CA GLU A 78 7.15 -7.64 -0.57
C GLU A 78 7.64 -7.87 -2.00
N GLY A 79 8.71 -7.18 -2.39
CA GLY A 79 9.22 -7.23 -3.74
C GLY A 79 10.11 -6.03 -4.05
N THR A 80 10.07 -5.58 -5.29
CA THR A 80 10.83 -4.42 -5.76
C THR A 80 9.94 -3.32 -6.30
N VAL A 81 10.38 -2.08 -6.12
CA VAL A 81 9.88 -0.89 -6.80
C VAL A 81 11.06 -0.26 -7.54
N ASN A 82 10.98 -0.18 -8.87
CA ASN A 82 12.07 0.26 -9.74
C ASN A 82 13.40 -0.45 -9.45
N GLY A 83 13.34 -1.76 -9.16
CA GLY A 83 14.50 -2.60 -8.86
C GLY A 83 15.04 -2.47 -7.42
N LYS A 84 14.50 -1.57 -6.59
CA LYS A 84 14.85 -1.46 -5.16
C LYS A 84 13.95 -2.37 -4.33
N GLU A 85 14.54 -3.24 -3.52
CA GLU A 85 13.80 -4.08 -2.58
C GLU A 85 13.07 -3.23 -1.52
N VAL A 86 11.79 -3.53 -1.31
CA VAL A 86 10.94 -2.83 -0.35
C VAL A 86 9.93 -3.76 0.31
N ARG A 87 9.45 -3.33 1.47
CA ARG A 87 8.28 -3.89 2.14
C ARG A 87 7.33 -2.74 2.45
N LEU A 88 6.12 -2.80 1.92
CA LEU A 88 5.18 -1.67 1.97
C LEU A 88 3.83 -2.10 2.53
N PRO A 89 3.14 -1.25 3.31
CA PRO A 89 1.82 -1.57 3.82
C PRO A 89 0.80 -1.54 2.68
N VAL A 90 -0.17 -2.45 2.75
CA VAL A 90 -1.21 -2.61 1.74
C VAL A 90 -2.56 -2.58 2.42
N GLU A 91 -3.51 -1.84 1.83
CA GLU A 91 -4.91 -1.82 2.26
C GLU A 91 -5.78 -2.27 1.09
N SER A 92 -6.80 -3.09 1.34
CA SER A 92 -7.77 -3.40 0.29
C SER A 92 -8.57 -2.14 -0.06
N LEU A 93 -9.00 -2.00 -1.31
CA LEU A 93 -9.81 -0.85 -1.70
C LEU A 93 -11.15 -0.82 -0.95
N ASP A 94 -11.68 -1.98 -0.59
CA ASP A 94 -12.92 -2.12 0.17
C ASP A 94 -12.75 -1.62 1.62
N ASP A 95 -11.65 -1.99 2.29
CA ASP A 95 -11.34 -1.54 3.64
C ASP A 95 -11.05 -0.03 3.66
N PHE A 96 -10.30 0.47 2.67
CA PHE A 96 -10.09 1.90 2.47
C PHE A 96 -11.42 2.64 2.35
N ALA A 97 -12.32 2.17 1.48
CA ALA A 97 -13.61 2.80 1.24
C ALA A 97 -14.48 2.80 2.51
N LYS A 98 -14.49 1.68 3.26
CA LYS A 98 -15.21 1.59 4.53
C LYS A 98 -14.69 2.62 5.53
N ARG A 99 -13.37 2.67 5.75
CA ARG A 99 -12.74 3.63 6.66
C ARG A 99 -12.99 5.08 6.24
N PHE A 100 -12.86 5.37 4.95
CA PHE A 100 -13.11 6.70 4.40
C PHE A 100 -14.55 7.16 4.66
N MET A 101 -15.53 6.28 4.50
CA MET A 101 -16.93 6.59 4.80
C MET A 101 -17.15 6.80 6.30
N GLU A 102 -16.53 6.01 7.16
CA GLU A 102 -16.60 6.19 8.62
C GLU A 102 -16.02 7.55 9.05
N GLU A 103 -14.86 7.94 8.51
CA GLU A 103 -14.24 9.23 8.79
C GLU A 103 -15.09 10.43 8.31
N ILE A 104 -15.72 10.32 7.14
CA ILE A 104 -16.60 11.38 6.60
C ILE A 104 -17.91 11.50 7.38
N LEU A 105 -18.50 10.38 7.81
CA LEU A 105 -19.77 10.38 8.53
C LEU A 105 -19.64 10.95 9.95
N VAL A 106 -18.46 10.86 10.57
CA VAL A 106 -18.17 11.45 11.89
C VAL A 106 -17.92 12.97 11.83
N LEU A 107 -17.60 13.51 10.65
CA LEU A 107 -17.40 14.96 10.43
C LEU A 107 -18.70 15.71 10.07
N ARG A 108 -19.86 15.07 10.20
CA ARG A 108 -21.19 15.70 10.10
C ARG A 108 -21.87 15.77 11.46
#